data_AF-A0A6N2WL02-F1
#
_entry.id   AF-A0A6N2WL02-F1
#
_cell.length_a   1.000
_cell.length_b   1.000
_cell.length_c   1.000
_cell.angle_alpha   90.00
_cell.angle_beta   90.00
_cell.angle_gamma   90.00
#
_symmetry.space_group_name_H-M   'P 1'
#
loop_
_entity.id
_entity.type
_entity.pdbx_description
1 polymer ?
#
loop_
_entity_poly.entity_id
_entity_poly.type
_entity_poly.pdbx_seq_one_letter_code
_entity_poly.pdbx_strand_id
1 'polypeptide(L)'
;MNIIKQTELNPEEVNIIVGNSDDNDRQIARIGEGFKRGRIPLKGETHKKFTFCTSTAYAGCDFYSTNAATFVISDCNRPNTAVDIATELVQIAGRQRLACNPFRQFLTFIYNVNAEEVEQEAFNEHLCRKVNVTLDEIRDNNNAGEALRAKRIKDFRRIPDNVKYQDSYTMYDEQKGEFVFNRLAYVNEQYCFDVQKFNYQNGVIVKKLLQDSSFDVSENQTYAVYQEQLKHLIKKEPFVDMMQAYCEYRAKQGLIVNLAMSTLESKYPELRYYYEALGVDRIKALNYKEKKLLNEIHIMKTKNKIRHELHGTIHIGDRILTADIQQTLRVVYDRLGVDKSPKAADLNEFFEIHPVKIPTANGRKNGFEIRGIL
;
A
#
# COMPACT_ATOMS: atom_id res chain seq x y z
N MET A 1 7.01 10.85 -5.90
CA MET A 1 6.50 11.88 -4.96
C MET A 1 5.77 11.30 -3.75
N ASN A 2 5.06 10.18 -3.89
CA ASN A 2 4.39 9.54 -2.73
C ASN A 2 5.39 9.06 -1.65
N ILE A 3 6.58 8.59 -2.06
CA ILE A 3 7.63 8.14 -1.14
C ILE A 3 8.01 9.24 -0.14
N ILE A 4 8.35 10.45 -0.62
CA ILE A 4 8.77 11.58 0.24
C ILE A 4 7.73 11.88 1.33
N LYS A 5 6.43 11.87 0.97
CA LYS A 5 5.34 12.08 1.92
C LYS A 5 5.19 10.93 2.91
N GLN A 6 5.21 9.69 2.42
CA GLN A 6 5.03 8.50 3.24
C GLN A 6 6.17 8.27 4.24
N THR A 7 7.38 8.70 3.88
CA THR A 7 8.56 8.57 4.72
C THR A 7 8.87 9.84 5.52
N GLU A 8 8.00 10.86 5.44
CA GLU A 8 8.12 12.12 6.19
C GLU A 8 9.51 12.78 6.04
N LEU A 9 10.10 12.71 4.85
CA LEU A 9 11.43 13.28 4.61
C LEU A 9 11.39 14.80 4.58
N ASN A 10 12.41 15.45 5.13
CA ASN A 10 12.48 16.91 5.15
C ASN A 10 12.99 17.48 3.81
N PRO A 11 12.58 18.71 3.42
CA PRO A 11 13.10 19.36 2.22
C PRO A 11 14.62 19.46 2.17
N GLU A 12 15.30 19.60 3.31
CA GLU A 12 16.78 19.70 3.36
C GLU A 12 17.49 18.36 3.14
N GLU A 13 16.80 17.25 3.35
CA GLU A 13 17.34 15.91 3.13
C GLU A 13 17.17 15.44 1.69
N VAL A 14 16.32 16.13 0.90
CA VAL A 14 15.86 15.66 -0.40
C VAL A 14 16.26 16.60 -1.54
N ASN A 15 16.86 16.03 -2.58
CA ASN A 15 17.09 16.65 -3.88
C ASN A 15 16.18 15.98 -4.92
N ILE A 16 15.42 16.75 -5.69
CA ILE A 16 14.47 16.25 -6.70
C ILE A 16 14.89 16.72 -8.08
N ILE A 17 15.26 15.80 -8.95
CA ILE A 17 15.80 16.08 -10.29
C ILE A 17 14.84 15.55 -11.33
N VAL A 18 14.12 16.47 -11.98
CA VAL A 18 13.08 16.17 -12.98
C VAL A 18 13.19 17.12 -14.15
N GLY A 19 12.60 16.75 -15.29
CA GLY A 19 12.55 17.59 -16.48
C GLY A 19 11.89 18.95 -16.21
N ASN A 20 12.33 19.97 -16.94
CA ASN A 20 11.81 21.33 -16.79
C ASN A 20 10.40 21.44 -17.39
N SER A 21 9.37 21.38 -16.54
CA SER A 21 7.99 21.64 -16.94
C SER A 21 7.16 22.19 -15.78
N ASP A 22 6.19 23.04 -16.09
CA ASP A 22 5.25 23.61 -15.12
C ASP A 22 4.45 22.53 -14.38
N ASP A 23 4.14 21.41 -15.06
CA ASP A 23 3.43 20.30 -14.45
C ASP A 23 4.28 19.62 -13.37
N ASN A 24 5.56 19.37 -13.64
CA ASN A 24 6.48 18.82 -12.66
C ASN A 24 6.64 19.74 -11.46
N ASP A 25 6.75 21.05 -11.69
CA ASP A 25 6.89 22.04 -10.63
C ASP A 25 5.61 22.11 -9.76
N ARG A 26 4.42 22.02 -10.37
CA ARG A 26 3.14 21.88 -9.64
C ARG A 26 3.06 20.59 -8.83
N GLN A 27 3.53 19.47 -9.38
CA GLN A 27 3.55 18.20 -8.66
C GLN A 27 4.49 18.27 -7.44
N ILE A 28 5.67 18.89 -7.58
CA ILE A 28 6.60 19.11 -6.47
C ILE A 28 5.97 20.00 -5.39
N ALA A 29 5.30 21.08 -5.78
CA ALA A 29 4.63 21.98 -4.84
C ALA A 29 3.54 21.27 -4.01
N ARG A 30 2.88 20.25 -4.57
CA ARG A 30 1.91 19.41 -3.84
C ARG A 30 2.56 18.55 -2.76
N ILE A 31 3.88 18.38 -2.75
CA ILE A 31 4.59 17.61 -1.71
C ILE A 31 4.48 18.34 -0.37
N GLY A 32 4.69 19.66 -0.37
CA GLY A 32 4.65 20.51 0.82
C GLY A 32 5.54 21.74 0.64
N GLU A 33 5.51 22.64 1.62
CA GLU A 33 6.38 23.82 1.61
C GLU A 33 7.87 23.43 1.66
N GLY A 34 8.71 24.21 0.98
CA GLY A 34 10.16 24.01 0.94
C GLY A 34 10.67 23.02 -0.14
N PHE A 35 9.80 22.15 -0.68
CA PHE A 35 10.19 21.28 -1.79
C PHE A 35 10.25 22.07 -3.11
N LYS A 36 11.37 21.93 -3.81
CA LYS A 36 11.61 22.56 -5.10
C LYS A 36 12.40 21.65 -6.01
N ARG A 37 12.29 21.90 -7.32
CA ARG A 37 13.17 21.25 -8.30
C ARG A 37 14.62 21.60 -7.98
N GLY A 38 15.43 20.57 -7.85
CA GLY A 38 16.85 20.64 -7.57
C GLY A 38 17.69 20.54 -8.84
N ARG A 39 19.00 20.46 -8.63
CA ARG A 39 19.98 20.23 -9.69
C ARG A 39 20.97 19.16 -9.25
N ILE A 40 21.71 18.62 -10.21
CA ILE A 40 22.81 17.71 -9.93
C ILE A 40 23.95 18.54 -9.31
N PRO A 41 24.45 18.16 -8.11
CA PRO A 41 25.59 18.83 -7.51
C PRO A 41 26.85 18.63 -8.35
N LEU A 42 27.67 19.67 -8.46
CA LEU A 42 28.97 19.63 -9.12
C LEU A 42 30.00 18.93 -8.23
N LYS A 43 31.14 18.58 -8.83
CA LYS A 43 32.25 17.97 -8.10
C LYS A 43 32.71 18.88 -6.95
N GLY A 44 32.66 18.35 -5.72
CA GLY A 44 33.04 19.08 -4.51
C GLY A 44 31.88 19.80 -3.80
N GLU A 45 30.69 19.85 -4.41
CA GLU A 45 29.50 20.36 -3.74
C GLU A 45 28.91 19.32 -2.78
N THR A 46 28.27 19.78 -1.71
CA THR A 46 27.59 18.91 -0.76
C THR A 46 26.35 18.28 -1.39
N HIS A 47 26.20 16.98 -1.22
CA HIS A 47 25.02 16.25 -1.66
C HIS A 47 23.99 16.18 -0.52
N LYS A 48 22.70 16.28 -0.86
CA LYS A 48 21.62 15.92 0.06
C LYS A 48 21.57 14.40 0.24
N LYS A 49 21.00 13.96 1.35
CA LYS A 49 20.93 12.54 1.76
C LYS A 49 20.21 11.67 0.73
N PHE A 50 19.12 12.16 0.17
CA PHE A 50 18.34 11.47 -0.86
C PHE A 50 18.29 12.31 -2.13
N THR A 51 18.62 11.70 -3.26
CA THR A 51 18.44 12.32 -4.58
C THR A 51 17.48 11.45 -5.40
N PHE A 52 16.28 11.99 -5.66
CA PHE A 52 15.32 11.36 -6.55
C PHE A 52 15.49 11.92 -7.95
N CYS A 53 15.60 11.05 -8.94
CA CYS A 53 15.74 11.45 -10.33
C CYS A 53 14.79 10.67 -11.25
N THR A 54 14.41 11.31 -12.36
CA THR A 54 13.70 10.66 -13.47
C THR A 54 14.63 10.51 -14.67
N SER A 55 14.14 9.92 -15.78
CA SER A 55 14.89 9.66 -17.01
C SER A 55 15.72 10.83 -17.53
N THR A 56 15.24 12.07 -17.32
CA THR A 56 15.95 13.31 -17.64
C THR A 56 17.36 13.42 -17.04
N ALA A 57 17.66 12.73 -15.93
CA ALA A 57 18.97 12.77 -15.30
C ALA A 57 19.97 11.76 -15.87
N TYR A 58 19.51 10.69 -16.53
CA TYR A 58 20.40 9.62 -17.03
C TYR A 58 21.04 9.98 -18.38
N ALA A 59 20.38 10.86 -19.14
CA ALA A 59 20.85 11.37 -20.43
C ALA A 59 21.80 12.57 -20.23
N GLY A 60 23.05 12.30 -19.87
CA GLY A 60 24.14 13.27 -19.98
C GLY A 60 24.62 13.93 -18.69
N CYS A 61 24.33 13.35 -17.52
CA CYS A 61 24.79 13.89 -16.26
C CYS A 61 25.67 12.90 -15.47
N ASP A 62 26.67 13.42 -14.76
CA ASP A 62 27.56 12.63 -13.90
C ASP A 62 27.28 12.90 -12.43
N PHE A 63 27.27 11.86 -11.61
CA PHE A 63 27.15 11.97 -10.16
C PHE A 63 28.54 11.90 -9.51
N TYR A 64 28.84 12.89 -8.66
CA TYR A 64 30.11 13.04 -7.96
C TYR A 64 29.99 12.80 -6.45
N SER A 65 29.18 11.82 -6.04
CA SER A 65 29.05 11.47 -4.62
C SER A 65 30.14 10.49 -4.18
N THR A 66 30.74 10.75 -3.03
CA THR A 66 31.79 9.91 -2.42
C THR A 66 31.24 8.68 -1.69
N ASN A 67 29.92 8.56 -1.50
CA ASN A 67 29.32 7.48 -0.71
C ASN A 67 27.86 7.15 -1.07
N ALA A 68 27.33 7.65 -2.20
CA ALA A 68 25.98 7.30 -2.63
C ALA A 68 25.91 5.86 -3.16
N ALA A 69 24.92 5.12 -2.67
CA ALA A 69 24.43 3.88 -3.26
C ALA A 69 23.31 4.16 -4.25
N THR A 70 23.28 3.41 -5.36
CA THR A 70 22.31 3.62 -6.45
C THR A 70 21.19 2.59 -6.40
N PHE A 71 19.95 3.09 -6.42
CA PHE A 71 18.74 2.28 -6.53
C PHE A 71 18.02 2.63 -7.83
N VAL A 72 17.74 1.62 -8.65
CA VAL A 72 16.95 1.77 -9.87
C VAL A 72 15.65 1.02 -9.68
N ILE A 73 14.53 1.73 -9.79
CA ILE A 73 13.19 1.18 -9.63
C ILE A 73 12.51 1.23 -10.99
N SER A 74 12.15 0.05 -11.51
CA SER A 74 11.42 -0.12 -12.77
C SER A 74 10.05 -0.72 -12.48
N ASP A 75 8.99 -0.08 -13.00
CA ASP A 75 7.63 -0.61 -12.94
C ASP A 75 7.16 -0.87 -14.36
N CYS A 76 7.20 -2.14 -14.79
CA CYS A 76 6.79 -2.59 -16.11
C CYS A 76 5.29 -2.39 -16.35
N ASN A 77 4.45 -2.27 -15.31
CA ASN A 77 3.02 -1.98 -15.48
C ASN A 77 2.76 -0.51 -15.85
N ARG A 78 3.78 0.34 -15.78
CA ARG A 78 3.72 1.76 -16.12
C ARG A 78 4.75 2.06 -17.21
N PRO A 79 4.30 2.19 -18.48
CA PRO A 79 5.19 2.41 -19.63
C PRO A 79 6.27 3.48 -19.40
N ASN A 80 5.90 4.61 -18.82
CA ASN A 80 6.81 5.75 -18.59
C ASN A 80 7.87 5.55 -17.49
N THR A 81 7.83 4.42 -16.77
CA THR A 81 8.77 4.08 -15.69
C THR A 81 9.45 2.72 -15.91
N ALA A 82 9.16 2.05 -17.03
CA ALA A 82 9.84 0.83 -17.41
C ALA A 82 11.23 1.18 -17.95
N VAL A 83 12.27 0.63 -17.34
CA VAL A 83 13.66 0.89 -17.71
C VAL A 83 14.11 -0.11 -18.77
N ASP A 84 14.75 0.32 -19.84
CA ASP A 84 15.44 -0.62 -20.74
C ASP A 84 16.75 -1.12 -20.11
N ILE A 85 16.85 -2.43 -19.87
CA ILE A 85 17.99 -3.05 -19.20
C ILE A 85 19.26 -2.91 -20.05
N ALA A 86 19.14 -3.10 -21.37
CA ALA A 86 20.30 -3.15 -22.25
C ALA A 86 20.90 -1.76 -22.52
N THR A 87 20.10 -0.70 -22.37
CA THR A 87 20.53 0.67 -22.70
C THR A 87 20.50 1.59 -21.48
N GLU A 88 19.33 1.82 -20.88
CA GLU A 88 19.14 2.79 -19.81
C GLU A 88 19.81 2.34 -18.51
N LEU A 89 19.67 1.08 -18.11
CA LEU A 89 20.29 0.59 -16.87
C LEU A 89 21.82 0.66 -16.92
N VAL A 90 22.40 0.30 -18.07
CA VAL A 90 23.85 0.43 -18.33
C VAL A 90 24.29 1.89 -18.24
N GLN A 91 23.52 2.81 -18.82
CA GLN A 91 23.81 4.24 -18.74
C GLN A 91 23.77 4.75 -17.29
N ILE A 92 22.77 4.33 -16.50
CA ILE A 92 22.64 4.69 -15.08
C ILE A 92 23.84 4.19 -14.29
N ALA A 93 24.21 2.92 -14.45
CA ALA A 93 25.37 2.32 -13.78
C ALA A 93 26.66 3.10 -14.10
N GLY A 94 26.79 3.59 -15.33
CA GLY A 94 27.93 4.39 -15.77
C GLY A 94 28.01 5.81 -15.20
N ARG A 95 26.95 6.34 -14.56
CA ARG A 95 26.93 7.74 -14.08
C ARG A 95 27.63 7.97 -12.74
N GLN A 96 27.91 6.91 -11.98
CA GLN A 96 28.70 7.04 -10.75
C GLN A 96 30.20 6.98 -11.07
N ARG A 97 30.87 8.13 -11.06
CA ARG A 97 32.26 8.24 -11.56
C ARG A 97 33.34 8.18 -10.49
N LEU A 98 33.03 8.59 -9.25
CA LEU A 98 34.07 8.74 -8.23
C LEU A 98 34.61 7.40 -7.76
N ALA A 99 35.89 7.14 -8.06
CA ALA A 99 36.60 5.93 -7.64
C ALA A 99 36.67 5.77 -6.11
N CYS A 100 36.60 6.86 -5.35
CA CYS A 100 36.57 6.81 -3.89
C CYS A 100 35.22 6.33 -3.31
N ASN A 101 34.16 6.25 -4.13
CA ASN A 101 32.88 5.78 -3.65
C ASN A 101 32.88 4.24 -3.53
N PRO A 102 32.72 3.68 -2.32
CA PRO A 102 32.75 2.24 -2.10
C PRO A 102 31.61 1.50 -2.81
N PHE A 103 30.51 2.19 -3.12
CA PHE A 103 29.34 1.64 -3.79
C PHE A 103 29.35 1.84 -5.31
N ARG A 104 30.42 2.39 -5.90
CA ARG A 104 30.47 2.72 -7.33
C ARG A 104 30.17 1.54 -8.26
N GLN A 105 30.58 0.34 -7.86
CA GLN A 105 30.40 -0.89 -8.65
C GLN A 105 29.13 -1.66 -8.27
N PHE A 106 28.32 -1.13 -7.37
CA PHE A 106 27.11 -1.78 -6.88
C PHE A 106 25.87 -0.98 -7.29
N LEU A 107 24.87 -1.68 -7.82
CA LEU A 107 23.58 -1.12 -8.18
C LEU A 107 22.47 -2.05 -7.68
N THR A 108 21.49 -1.51 -6.97
CA THR A 108 20.30 -2.26 -6.57
C THR A 108 19.19 -2.02 -7.58
N PHE A 109 18.80 -3.07 -8.30
CA PHE A 109 17.74 -3.01 -9.30
C PHE A 109 16.47 -3.67 -8.75
N ILE A 110 15.40 -2.88 -8.63
CA ILE A 110 14.09 -3.30 -8.14
C ILE A 110 13.12 -3.24 -9.30
N TYR A 111 12.49 -4.36 -9.63
CA TYR A 111 11.58 -4.47 -10.76
C TYR A 111 10.40 -5.38 -10.43
N ASN A 112 9.31 -5.21 -11.18
CA ASN A 112 8.25 -6.20 -11.31
C ASN A 112 8.31 -6.86 -12.70
N VAL A 113 7.64 -8.00 -12.81
CA VAL A 113 7.48 -8.74 -14.07
C VAL A 113 6.03 -8.68 -14.52
N ASN A 114 5.81 -8.69 -15.83
CA ASN A 114 4.47 -8.70 -16.38
C ASN A 114 3.97 -10.15 -16.43
N ALA A 115 3.07 -10.52 -15.54
CA ALA A 115 2.55 -11.89 -15.45
C ALA A 115 1.49 -12.21 -16.53
N GLU A 116 0.91 -11.18 -17.15
CA GLU A 116 -0.08 -11.32 -18.21
C GLU A 116 0.62 -11.17 -19.57
N GLU A 117 0.63 -12.24 -20.37
CA GLU A 117 1.04 -12.17 -21.77
C GLU A 117 -0.03 -11.41 -22.57
N VAL A 118 0.26 -10.18 -22.94
CA VAL A 118 -0.47 -9.52 -24.03
C VAL A 118 0.07 -10.08 -25.34
N GLU A 119 -0.75 -10.85 -26.03
CA GLU A 119 -0.44 -11.41 -27.35
C GLU A 119 -0.08 -10.30 -28.35
N GLN A 120 0.92 -10.54 -29.19
CA GLN A 120 1.41 -9.55 -30.17
C GLN A 120 0.28 -9.08 -31.08
N GLU A 121 -0.55 -10.01 -31.51
CA GLU A 121 -1.69 -9.79 -32.37
C GLU A 121 -2.70 -8.84 -31.71
N ALA A 122 -3.02 -9.05 -30.43
CA ALA A 122 -3.95 -8.19 -29.69
C ALA A 122 -3.41 -6.76 -29.55
N PHE A 123 -2.11 -6.60 -29.32
CA PHE A 123 -1.47 -5.29 -29.29
C PHE A 123 -1.50 -4.61 -30.67
N ASN A 124 -1.15 -5.34 -31.73
CA ASN A 124 -1.18 -4.82 -33.10
C ASN A 124 -2.60 -4.40 -33.50
N GLU A 125 -3.63 -5.17 -33.14
CA GLU A 125 -5.02 -4.79 -33.36
C GLU A 125 -5.41 -3.52 -32.61
N HIS A 126 -5.02 -3.40 -31.34
CA HIS A 126 -5.25 -2.19 -30.54
C HIS A 126 -4.60 -0.97 -31.21
N LEU A 127 -3.34 -1.10 -31.60
CA LEU A 127 -2.58 -0.05 -32.26
C LEU A 127 -3.24 0.39 -33.59
N CYS A 128 -3.66 -0.57 -34.41
CA CYS A 128 -4.39 -0.31 -35.66
C CYS A 128 -5.71 0.44 -35.42
N ARG A 129 -6.50 0.02 -34.43
CA ARG A 129 -7.75 0.72 -34.07
C ARG A 129 -7.48 2.16 -33.65
N LYS A 130 -6.47 2.38 -32.79
CA LYS A 130 -6.09 3.71 -32.30
C LYS A 130 -5.56 4.60 -33.43
N VAL A 131 -4.78 4.06 -34.35
CA VAL A 131 -4.34 4.77 -35.56
C VAL A 131 -5.54 5.20 -36.40
N ASN A 132 -6.49 4.31 -36.67
CA ASN A 132 -7.68 4.63 -37.47
C ASN A 132 -8.51 5.76 -36.83
N VAL A 133 -8.79 5.64 -35.52
CA VAL A 133 -9.49 6.70 -34.76
C VAL A 133 -8.73 8.03 -34.84
N THR A 134 -7.40 7.99 -34.70
CA THR A 134 -6.56 9.19 -34.81
C THR A 134 -6.67 9.86 -36.18
N LEU A 135 -6.64 9.08 -37.27
CA LEU A 135 -6.73 9.61 -38.62
C LEU A 135 -8.10 10.23 -38.89
N ASP A 136 -9.18 9.59 -38.44
CA ASP A 136 -10.53 10.14 -38.51
C ASP A 136 -10.66 11.43 -37.69
N GLU A 137 -10.12 11.45 -36.46
CA GLU A 137 -10.12 12.63 -35.59
C GLU A 137 -9.36 13.81 -36.23
N ILE A 138 -8.16 13.56 -36.78
CA ILE A 138 -7.36 14.60 -37.47
C ILE A 138 -8.15 15.17 -38.65
N ARG A 139 -8.74 14.31 -39.49
CA ARG A 139 -9.55 14.72 -40.63
C ARG A 139 -10.73 15.59 -40.17
N ASP A 140 -11.48 15.12 -39.19
CA ASP A 140 -12.67 15.81 -38.69
C ASP A 140 -12.32 17.13 -38.00
N ASN A 141 -11.17 17.20 -37.32
CA ASN A 141 -10.66 18.42 -36.67
C ASN A 141 -10.21 19.47 -37.66
N ASN A 142 -9.53 19.07 -38.74
CA ASN A 142 -9.08 20.00 -39.77
C ASN A 142 -10.20 20.46 -40.71
N ASN A 143 -11.23 19.63 -40.93
CA ASN A 143 -12.41 19.98 -41.74
C ASN A 143 -13.48 20.77 -40.95
N ALA A 144 -13.31 20.95 -39.64
CA ALA A 144 -14.25 21.69 -38.81
C ALA A 144 -14.28 23.18 -39.19
N GLY A 145 -15.47 23.80 -39.12
CA GLY A 145 -15.61 25.24 -39.29
C GLY A 145 -14.77 26.04 -38.28
N GLU A 146 -14.39 27.27 -38.65
CA GLU A 146 -13.38 28.07 -37.96
C GLU A 146 -13.59 28.18 -36.43
N ALA A 147 -14.80 28.51 -36.00
CA ALA A 147 -15.15 28.63 -34.58
C ALA A 147 -15.00 27.30 -33.81
N LEU A 148 -15.39 26.18 -34.44
CA LEU A 148 -15.28 24.85 -33.84
C LEU A 148 -13.82 24.37 -33.80
N ARG A 149 -13.05 24.63 -34.85
CA ARG A 149 -11.61 24.32 -34.91
C ARG A 149 -10.84 25.09 -33.82
N ALA A 150 -11.12 26.38 -33.66
CA ALA A 150 -10.55 27.20 -32.59
C ALA A 150 -10.86 26.66 -31.19
N LYS A 151 -12.11 26.22 -30.96
CA LYS A 151 -12.50 25.54 -29.72
C LYS A 151 -11.70 24.26 -29.51
N ARG A 152 -11.59 23.39 -30.52
CA ARG A 152 -10.85 22.12 -30.44
C ARG A 152 -9.37 22.31 -30.15
N ILE A 153 -8.72 23.32 -30.74
CA ILE A 153 -7.33 23.67 -30.43
C ILE A 153 -7.19 24.05 -28.95
N LYS A 154 -8.11 24.88 -28.45
CA LYS A 154 -8.13 25.31 -27.05
C LYS A 154 -8.35 24.13 -26.10
N ASP A 155 -9.25 23.21 -26.45
CA ASP A 155 -9.52 22.01 -25.66
C ASP A 155 -8.31 21.07 -25.67
N PHE A 156 -7.69 20.83 -26.82
CA PHE A 156 -6.45 20.04 -26.92
C PHE A 156 -5.33 20.59 -26.04
N ARG A 157 -5.13 21.92 -26.02
CA ARG A 157 -4.13 22.58 -25.16
C ARG A 157 -4.42 22.44 -23.66
N ARG A 158 -5.67 22.18 -23.27
CA ARG A 158 -6.07 21.96 -21.88
C ARG A 158 -5.88 20.53 -21.41
N ILE A 159 -5.76 19.57 -22.34
CA ILE A 159 -5.56 18.17 -21.99
C ILE A 159 -4.16 18.03 -21.34
N PRO A 160 -4.07 17.47 -20.14
CA PRO A 160 -2.78 17.23 -19.49
C PRO A 160 -1.91 16.26 -20.30
N ASP A 161 -0.59 16.51 -20.35
CA ASP A 161 0.32 15.77 -21.23
C ASP A 161 0.36 14.25 -20.93
N ASN A 162 0.12 13.86 -19.68
CA ASN A 162 0.08 12.46 -19.25
C ASN A 162 -1.17 11.68 -19.72
N VAL A 163 -2.20 12.37 -20.23
CA VAL A 163 -3.43 11.77 -20.79
C VAL A 163 -3.61 12.06 -22.27
N LYS A 164 -2.88 13.04 -22.81
CA LYS A 164 -3.04 13.59 -24.17
C LYS A 164 -2.99 12.56 -25.30
N TYR A 165 -2.25 11.47 -25.12
CA TYR A 165 -2.08 10.43 -26.14
C TYR A 165 -2.60 9.05 -25.72
N GLN A 166 -3.46 8.98 -24.70
CA GLN A 166 -4.03 7.70 -24.25
C GLN A 166 -4.98 7.11 -25.29
N ASP A 167 -5.87 7.93 -25.85
CA ASP A 167 -6.94 7.46 -26.74
C ASP A 167 -6.66 7.72 -28.23
N SER A 168 -5.79 8.68 -28.57
CA SER A 168 -5.39 8.97 -29.95
C SER A 168 -3.97 9.53 -30.02
N TYR A 169 -3.38 9.55 -31.22
CA TYR A 169 -2.08 10.20 -31.48
C TYR A 169 -2.23 11.59 -32.10
N THR A 170 -3.38 12.23 -31.91
CA THR A 170 -3.66 13.55 -32.48
C THR A 170 -2.82 14.61 -31.78
N MET A 171 -2.13 15.46 -32.54
CA MET A 171 -1.39 16.61 -32.03
C MET A 171 -1.74 17.86 -32.82
N TYR A 172 -1.70 19.04 -32.20
CA TYR A 172 -1.76 20.30 -32.93
C TYR A 172 -0.35 20.78 -33.28
N ASP A 173 -0.08 20.97 -34.57
CA ASP A 173 1.15 21.56 -35.10
C ASP A 173 0.94 23.07 -35.25
N GLU A 174 1.57 23.85 -34.37
CA GLU A 174 1.49 25.31 -34.37
C GLU A 174 2.12 25.94 -35.62
N GLN A 175 3.11 25.29 -36.23
CA GLN A 175 3.79 25.83 -37.43
C GLN A 175 2.92 25.66 -38.67
N LYS A 176 2.24 24.52 -38.78
CA LYS A 176 1.29 24.25 -39.86
C LYS A 176 -0.11 24.79 -39.59
N GLY A 177 -0.40 25.13 -38.33
CA GLY A 177 -1.71 25.58 -37.89
C GLY A 177 -2.78 24.50 -37.99
N GLU A 178 -2.43 23.22 -37.92
CA GLU A 178 -3.34 22.10 -38.16
C GLU A 178 -3.13 20.93 -37.19
N PHE A 179 -4.14 20.06 -37.08
CA PHE A 179 -4.00 18.80 -36.37
C PHE A 179 -3.23 17.80 -37.24
N VAL A 180 -2.27 17.11 -36.65
CA VAL A 180 -1.36 16.17 -37.30
C VAL A 180 -1.19 14.91 -36.46
N PHE A 181 -0.62 13.87 -37.07
CA PHE A 181 -0.33 12.61 -36.40
C PHE A 181 1.00 12.70 -35.61
N ASN A 182 0.96 12.42 -34.31
CA ASN A 182 2.14 12.37 -33.47
C ASN A 182 2.86 11.03 -33.60
N ARG A 183 3.82 10.96 -34.53
CA ARG A 183 4.65 9.77 -34.75
C ARG A 183 5.49 9.39 -33.54
N LEU A 184 5.92 10.35 -32.72
CA LEU A 184 6.73 10.05 -31.53
C LEU A 184 5.92 9.33 -30.47
N ALA A 185 4.67 9.77 -30.23
CA ALA A 185 3.78 9.09 -29.29
C ALA A 185 3.48 7.65 -29.72
N TYR A 186 3.22 7.45 -31.02
CA TYR A 186 3.02 6.12 -31.61
C TYR A 186 4.23 5.19 -31.42
N VAL A 187 5.43 5.66 -31.81
CA VAL A 187 6.67 4.88 -31.66
C VAL A 187 6.98 4.59 -30.19
N ASN A 188 6.73 5.55 -29.30
CA ASN A 188 6.95 5.37 -27.86
C ASN A 188 6.06 4.27 -27.27
N GLU A 189 4.80 4.18 -27.70
CA GLU A 189 3.90 3.12 -27.22
C GLU A 189 4.34 1.73 -27.69
N GLN A 190 4.79 1.60 -28.95
CA GLN A 190 5.41 0.37 -29.46
C GLN A 190 6.67 0.00 -28.66
N TYR A 191 7.56 0.97 -28.44
CA TYR A 191 8.78 0.78 -27.67
C TYR A 191 8.49 0.31 -26.24
N CYS A 192 7.51 0.92 -25.56
CA CYS A 192 7.13 0.51 -24.21
C CYS A 192 6.61 -0.93 -24.18
N PHE A 193 5.81 -1.33 -25.17
CA PHE A 193 5.32 -2.70 -25.30
C PHE A 193 6.49 -3.68 -25.51
N ASP A 194 7.42 -3.35 -26.40
CA ASP A 194 8.61 -4.18 -26.65
C ASP A 194 9.47 -4.32 -25.39
N VAL A 195 9.72 -3.23 -24.65
CA VAL A 195 10.45 -3.29 -23.38
C VAL A 195 9.72 -4.17 -22.37
N GLN A 196 8.40 -4.05 -22.23
CA GLN A 196 7.62 -4.91 -21.32
C GLN A 196 7.72 -6.39 -21.72
N LYS A 197 7.56 -6.68 -23.01
CA LYS A 197 7.55 -8.03 -23.57
C LYS A 197 8.93 -8.69 -23.54
N PHE A 198 9.99 -7.97 -23.92
CA PHE A 198 11.32 -8.55 -24.06
C PHE A 198 12.21 -8.39 -22.83
N ASN A 199 12.01 -7.35 -22.02
CA ASN A 199 12.84 -7.15 -20.81
C ASN A 199 12.20 -7.71 -19.55
N TYR A 200 10.86 -7.70 -19.43
CA TYR A 200 10.17 -7.94 -18.15
C TYR A 200 9.16 -9.09 -18.15
N GLN A 201 9.17 -9.97 -19.15
CA GLN A 201 8.25 -11.13 -19.20
C GLN A 201 8.42 -12.05 -17.99
N ASN A 202 9.65 -12.33 -17.55
CA ASN A 202 9.91 -13.08 -16.32
C ASN A 202 11.32 -12.80 -15.77
N GLY A 203 11.59 -13.29 -14.55
CA GLY A 203 12.88 -13.09 -13.89
C GLY A 203 14.07 -13.76 -14.57
N VAL A 204 13.85 -14.82 -15.36
CA VAL A 204 14.91 -15.50 -16.12
C VAL A 204 15.40 -14.61 -17.27
N ILE A 205 14.48 -13.98 -17.98
CA ILE A 205 14.79 -13.04 -19.06
C ILE A 205 15.52 -11.80 -18.53
N VAL A 206 15.03 -11.22 -17.44
CA VAL A 206 15.71 -10.11 -16.76
C VAL A 206 17.14 -10.49 -16.39
N LYS A 207 17.35 -11.67 -15.78
CA LYS A 207 18.69 -12.16 -15.42
C LYS A 207 19.58 -12.32 -16.65
N LYS A 208 19.07 -12.90 -17.73
CA LYS A 208 19.82 -13.09 -18.97
C LYS A 208 20.25 -11.74 -19.57
N LEU A 209 19.34 -10.78 -19.65
CA LEU A 209 19.64 -9.44 -20.17
C LEU A 209 20.68 -8.70 -19.31
N LEU A 210 20.62 -8.86 -17.99
CA LEU A 210 21.65 -8.33 -17.09
C LEU A 210 23.03 -8.93 -17.40
N GLN A 211 23.10 -10.26 -17.58
CA GLN A 211 24.34 -10.95 -17.96
C GLN A 211 24.87 -10.49 -19.32
N ASP A 212 23.99 -10.43 -20.33
CA ASP A 212 24.32 -9.99 -21.69
C ASP A 212 24.76 -8.51 -21.69
N SER A 213 24.26 -7.72 -20.73
CA SER A 213 24.64 -6.31 -20.49
C SER A 213 25.86 -6.15 -19.56
N SER A 214 26.60 -7.24 -19.31
CA SER A 214 27.83 -7.27 -18.51
C SER A 214 27.67 -6.93 -17.02
N PHE A 215 26.47 -7.07 -16.45
CA PHE A 215 26.27 -7.02 -15.00
C PHE A 215 26.66 -8.37 -14.38
N ASP A 216 27.39 -8.32 -13.27
CA ASP A 216 27.63 -9.50 -12.46
C ASP A 216 26.37 -9.83 -11.66
N VAL A 217 25.86 -11.04 -11.86
CA VAL A 217 24.65 -11.56 -11.20
C VAL A 217 24.91 -12.88 -10.46
N SER A 218 26.18 -13.17 -10.16
CA SER A 218 26.63 -14.42 -9.56
C SER A 218 26.35 -14.52 -8.04
N GLU A 219 26.35 -13.40 -7.32
CA GLU A 219 26.03 -13.32 -5.89
C GLU A 219 24.51 -13.29 -5.59
N ASN A 220 24.18 -13.39 -4.29
CA ASN A 220 22.84 -13.56 -3.69
C ASN A 220 21.74 -12.70 -4.35
N GLN A 221 21.14 -13.25 -5.42
CA GLN A 221 19.84 -12.83 -5.90
C GLN A 221 18.82 -13.22 -4.83
N THR A 222 18.53 -12.31 -3.91
CA THR A 222 17.37 -12.47 -3.02
C THR A 222 16.11 -12.30 -3.87
N TYR A 223 15.61 -13.42 -4.38
CA TYR A 223 14.25 -13.52 -4.91
C TYR A 223 13.28 -13.48 -3.74
N ALA A 224 13.16 -12.32 -3.09
CA ALA A 224 12.08 -12.06 -2.18
C ALA A 224 10.85 -11.86 -3.07
N VAL A 225 9.94 -12.84 -3.07
CA VAL A 225 8.61 -12.66 -3.65
C VAL A 225 7.93 -11.58 -2.82
N TYR A 226 8.05 -10.32 -3.24
CA TYR A 226 7.40 -9.16 -2.63
C TYR A 226 5.87 -9.20 -2.76
N GLN A 227 5.29 -10.28 -3.30
CA GLN A 227 3.84 -10.44 -3.45
C GLN A 227 3.10 -10.31 -2.12
N GLU A 228 3.60 -10.89 -1.03
CA GLU A 228 2.93 -10.81 0.29
C GLU A 228 2.90 -9.36 0.81
N GLN A 229 4.02 -8.62 0.66
CA GLN A 229 4.13 -7.25 1.15
C GLN A 229 3.33 -6.24 0.31
N LEU A 230 3.35 -6.39 -1.01
CA LEU A 230 2.70 -5.47 -1.94
C LEU A 230 1.21 -5.75 -2.12
N LYS A 231 0.73 -6.97 -1.83
CA LYS A 231 -0.69 -7.35 -1.93
C LYS A 231 -1.59 -6.35 -1.22
N HIS A 232 -1.27 -6.06 0.04
CA HIS A 232 -2.08 -5.20 0.91
C HIS A 232 -1.80 -3.69 0.71
N LEU A 233 -0.67 -3.35 0.11
CA LEU A 233 -0.31 -1.96 -0.20
C LEU A 233 -1.01 -1.46 -1.46
N ILE A 234 -1.13 -2.33 -2.47
CA ILE A 234 -1.62 -1.97 -3.82
C ILE A 234 -3.10 -2.35 -4.00
N LYS A 235 -3.57 -3.45 -3.40
CA LYS A 235 -4.93 -3.94 -3.56
C LYS A 235 -5.75 -3.70 -2.28
N LYS A 236 -6.96 -3.15 -2.44
CA LYS A 236 -7.93 -3.03 -1.34
C LYS A 236 -8.58 -4.40 -1.14
N GLU A 237 -7.98 -5.24 -0.31
CA GLU A 237 -8.50 -6.56 -0.02
C GLU A 237 -9.68 -6.49 0.98
N PRO A 238 -10.62 -7.45 0.92
CA PRO A 238 -11.64 -7.64 1.95
C PRO A 238 -11.03 -7.79 3.35
N PHE A 239 -11.70 -7.27 4.38
CA PHE A 239 -11.24 -7.34 5.78
C PHE A 239 -10.83 -8.76 6.22
N VAL A 240 -11.60 -9.77 5.80
CA VAL A 240 -11.35 -11.18 6.15
C VAL A 240 -9.95 -11.61 5.71
N ASP A 241 -9.57 -11.28 4.49
CA ASP A 241 -8.28 -11.65 3.91
C ASP A 241 -7.14 -10.88 4.60
N MET A 242 -7.36 -9.59 4.90
CA MET A 242 -6.40 -8.78 5.65
C MET A 242 -6.15 -9.31 7.07
N MET A 243 -7.22 -9.67 7.79
CA MET A 243 -7.11 -10.19 9.15
C MET A 243 -6.48 -11.58 9.19
N GLN A 244 -6.76 -12.42 8.20
CA GLN A 244 -6.09 -13.71 8.04
C GLN A 244 -4.58 -13.52 7.80
N ALA A 245 -4.21 -12.70 6.81
CA ALA A 245 -2.81 -12.42 6.50
C ALA A 245 -2.07 -11.81 7.71
N TYR A 246 -2.71 -10.89 8.43
CA TYR A 246 -2.15 -10.29 9.65
C TYR A 246 -1.85 -11.35 10.74
N CYS A 247 -2.76 -12.30 10.96
CA CYS A 247 -2.51 -13.43 11.87
C CYS A 247 -1.34 -14.31 11.41
N GLU A 248 -1.23 -14.58 10.11
CA GLU A 248 -0.13 -15.36 9.53
C GLU A 248 1.22 -14.64 9.65
N TYR A 249 1.25 -13.32 9.46
CA TYR A 249 2.47 -12.51 9.64
C TYR A 249 2.93 -12.48 11.09
N ARG A 250 2.02 -12.35 12.06
CA ARG A 250 2.38 -12.39 13.49
C ARG A 250 3.01 -13.72 13.93
N ALA A 251 2.76 -14.81 13.20
CA ALA A 251 3.37 -16.10 13.45
C ALA A 251 4.76 -16.28 12.80
N LYS A 252 5.11 -15.45 11.81
CA LYS A 252 6.39 -15.50 11.09
C LYS A 252 7.41 -14.55 11.76
N GLN A 253 8.69 -14.93 11.78
CA GLN A 253 9.78 -14.05 12.25
C GLN A 253 10.61 -13.52 11.08
N GLY A 254 10.97 -12.24 11.12
CA GLY A 254 11.88 -11.61 10.15
C GLY A 254 11.64 -10.12 9.94
N LEU A 255 12.70 -9.39 9.58
CA LEU A 255 12.66 -7.92 9.34
C LEU A 255 11.60 -7.51 8.31
N ILE A 256 11.48 -8.31 7.24
CA ILE A 256 10.57 -8.12 6.11
C ILE A 256 9.10 -8.25 6.55
N VAL A 257 8.80 -9.23 7.42
CA VAL A 257 7.45 -9.43 7.98
C VAL A 257 7.09 -8.28 8.92
N ASN A 258 8.05 -7.84 9.75
CA ASN A 258 7.86 -6.73 10.68
C ASN A 258 7.55 -5.41 9.95
N LEU A 259 8.21 -5.13 8.82
CA LEU A 259 7.94 -3.93 8.03
C LEU A 259 6.53 -3.96 7.44
N ALA A 260 6.11 -5.08 6.84
CA ALA A 260 4.76 -5.24 6.28
C ALA A 260 3.67 -5.10 7.36
N MET A 261 3.88 -5.67 8.55
CA MET A 261 2.99 -5.50 9.69
C MET A 261 2.90 -4.03 10.12
N SER A 262 4.03 -3.32 10.24
CA SER A 262 4.03 -1.92 10.66
C SER A 262 3.22 -1.04 9.71
N THR A 263 3.29 -1.31 8.41
CA THR A 263 2.52 -0.57 7.40
C THR A 263 1.03 -0.94 7.43
N LEU A 264 0.70 -2.22 7.61
CA LEU A 264 -0.67 -2.69 7.81
C LEU A 264 -1.31 -2.06 9.05
N GLU A 265 -0.62 -2.03 10.18
CA GLU A 265 -1.11 -1.42 11.42
C GLU A 265 -1.28 0.10 11.31
N SER A 266 -0.42 0.78 10.56
CA SER A 266 -0.57 2.21 10.31
C SER A 266 -1.81 2.52 9.48
N LYS A 267 -2.20 1.62 8.57
CA LYS A 267 -3.34 1.81 7.67
C LYS A 267 -4.65 1.28 8.23
N TYR A 268 -4.58 0.21 9.02
CA TYR A 268 -5.69 -0.51 9.64
C TYR A 268 -5.38 -0.82 11.12
N PRO A 269 -5.41 0.19 12.01
CA PRO A 269 -5.08 0.02 13.42
C PRO A 269 -5.95 -1.03 14.15
N GLU A 270 -7.16 -1.26 13.65
CA GLU A 270 -8.12 -2.23 14.18
C GLU A 270 -7.61 -3.67 14.13
N LEU A 271 -6.76 -4.04 13.16
CA LEU A 271 -6.21 -5.40 13.05
C LEU A 271 -5.41 -5.79 14.30
N ARG A 272 -4.55 -4.86 14.74
CA ARG A 272 -3.77 -5.01 15.97
C ARG A 272 -4.67 -5.10 17.19
N TYR A 273 -5.68 -4.23 17.27
CA TYR A 273 -6.64 -4.23 18.38
C TYR A 273 -7.37 -5.58 18.50
N TYR A 274 -7.85 -6.16 17.40
CA TYR A 274 -8.49 -7.48 17.42
C TYR A 274 -7.53 -8.58 17.86
N TYR A 275 -6.29 -8.55 17.34
CA TYR A 275 -5.27 -9.55 17.67
C TYR A 275 -4.87 -9.53 19.13
N GLU A 276 -4.60 -8.35 19.69
CA GLU A 276 -4.25 -8.18 21.10
C GLU A 276 -5.42 -8.55 22.03
N ALA A 277 -6.67 -8.29 21.62
CA ALA A 277 -7.85 -8.56 22.45
C ALA A 277 -8.31 -10.03 22.45
N LEU A 278 -8.18 -10.73 21.32
CA LEU A 278 -8.77 -12.07 21.13
C LEU A 278 -7.73 -13.18 20.96
N GLY A 279 -6.54 -12.87 20.45
CA GLY A 279 -5.54 -13.87 20.07
C GLY A 279 -5.91 -14.67 18.81
N VAL A 280 -4.91 -15.33 18.23
CA VAL A 280 -5.00 -15.97 16.91
C VAL A 280 -6.06 -17.06 16.83
N ASP A 281 -6.15 -17.93 17.86
CA ASP A 281 -7.06 -19.07 17.85
C ASP A 281 -8.52 -18.63 17.88
N ARG A 282 -8.84 -17.61 18.68
CA ARG A 282 -10.21 -17.09 18.78
C ARG A 282 -10.61 -16.36 17.50
N ILE A 283 -9.71 -15.57 16.93
CA ILE A 283 -9.95 -14.89 15.64
C ILE A 283 -10.23 -15.91 14.53
N LYS A 284 -9.44 -16.99 14.46
CA LYS A 284 -9.64 -18.09 13.52
C LYS A 284 -10.98 -18.79 13.71
N ALA A 285 -11.38 -19.06 14.96
CA ALA A 285 -12.69 -19.63 15.28
C ALA A 285 -13.88 -18.74 14.85
N LEU A 286 -13.67 -17.42 14.79
CA LEU A 286 -14.65 -16.45 14.32
C LEU A 286 -14.59 -16.21 12.80
N ASN A 287 -13.80 -17.01 12.08
CA ASN A 287 -13.57 -16.94 10.62
C ASN A 287 -13.15 -15.54 10.15
N TYR A 288 -12.38 -14.82 10.96
CA TYR A 288 -11.82 -13.50 10.64
C TYR A 288 -12.87 -12.42 10.28
N LYS A 289 -14.16 -12.63 10.60
CA LYS A 289 -15.24 -11.71 10.23
C LYS A 289 -15.34 -10.56 11.23
N GLU A 290 -15.11 -9.33 10.79
CA GLU A 290 -15.09 -8.12 11.62
C GLU A 290 -16.27 -8.01 12.60
N LYS A 291 -17.51 -8.14 12.11
CA LYS A 291 -18.72 -8.09 12.95
C LYS A 291 -18.71 -9.12 14.09
N LYS A 292 -18.16 -10.31 13.84
CA LYS A 292 -18.06 -11.36 14.86
C LYS A 292 -16.97 -11.03 15.88
N LEU A 293 -15.83 -10.49 15.44
CA LEU A 293 -14.74 -10.06 16.32
C LEU A 293 -15.20 -8.92 17.24
N LEU A 294 -15.86 -7.90 16.68
CA LEU A 294 -16.43 -6.79 17.46
C LEU A 294 -17.43 -7.26 18.49
N ASN A 295 -18.36 -8.15 18.11
CA ASN A 295 -19.36 -8.69 19.02
C ASN A 295 -18.70 -9.47 20.16
N GLU A 296 -17.68 -10.29 19.86
CA GLU A 296 -16.94 -11.04 20.87
C GLU A 296 -16.24 -10.12 21.87
N ILE A 297 -15.53 -9.10 21.39
CA ILE A 297 -14.85 -8.13 22.26
C ILE A 297 -15.88 -7.36 23.10
N HIS A 298 -17.03 -7.01 22.51
CA HIS A 298 -18.10 -6.35 23.26
C HIS A 298 -18.61 -7.25 24.39
N ILE A 299 -18.89 -8.53 24.10
CA ILE A 299 -19.30 -9.51 25.12
C ILE A 299 -18.24 -9.63 26.21
N MET A 300 -16.96 -9.75 25.86
CA MET A 300 -15.86 -9.83 26.83
C MET A 300 -15.78 -8.59 27.73
N LYS A 301 -15.84 -7.39 27.14
CA LYS A 301 -15.83 -6.13 27.90
C LYS A 301 -17.02 -6.02 28.84
N THR A 302 -18.21 -6.38 28.37
CA THR A 302 -19.44 -6.37 29.18
C THR A 302 -19.34 -7.37 30.33
N LYS A 303 -18.85 -8.60 30.08
CA LYS A 303 -18.58 -9.59 31.14
C LYS A 303 -17.57 -9.08 32.18
N ASN A 304 -16.48 -8.45 31.74
CA ASN A 304 -15.49 -7.89 32.66
C ASN A 304 -16.06 -6.75 33.52
N LYS A 305 -16.95 -5.92 32.97
CA LYS A 305 -17.67 -4.89 33.75
C LYS A 305 -18.61 -5.51 34.78
N ILE A 306 -19.37 -6.53 34.39
CA ILE A 306 -20.24 -7.29 35.31
C ILE A 306 -19.41 -7.89 36.44
N ARG A 307 -18.29 -8.56 36.10
CA ARG A 307 -17.35 -9.14 37.06
C ARG A 307 -16.87 -8.09 38.07
N HIS A 308 -16.44 -6.92 37.60
CA HIS A 308 -15.94 -5.86 38.47
C HIS A 308 -17.00 -5.35 39.47
N GLU A 309 -18.23 -5.09 38.99
CA GLU A 309 -19.35 -4.66 39.84
C GLU A 309 -19.74 -5.74 40.87
N LEU A 310 -19.78 -7.00 40.45
CA LEU A 310 -20.10 -8.11 41.34
C LEU A 310 -19.02 -8.35 42.39
N HIS A 311 -17.74 -8.28 42.04
CA HIS A 311 -16.63 -8.44 43.00
C HIS A 311 -16.59 -7.33 44.05
N GLY A 312 -17.11 -6.13 43.74
CA GLY A 312 -17.25 -5.05 44.71
C GLY A 312 -18.41 -5.25 45.70
N THR A 313 -19.31 -6.19 45.44
CA THR A 313 -20.56 -6.38 46.20
C THR A 313 -20.63 -7.74 46.89
N ILE A 314 -20.12 -8.80 46.26
CA ILE A 314 -20.22 -10.19 46.69
C ILE A 314 -18.82 -10.71 47.03
N HIS A 315 -18.68 -11.30 48.23
CA HIS A 315 -17.42 -11.75 48.79
C HIS A 315 -17.41 -13.26 49.05
N ILE A 316 -16.20 -13.83 49.12
CA ILE A 316 -16.02 -15.25 49.48
C ILE A 316 -16.53 -15.48 50.91
N GLY A 317 -17.33 -16.53 51.08
CA GLY A 317 -18.00 -16.88 52.34
C GLY A 317 -19.44 -16.37 52.44
N ASP A 318 -19.88 -15.46 51.56
CA ASP A 318 -21.25 -14.97 51.56
C ASP A 318 -22.25 -16.09 51.29
N ARG A 319 -23.37 -16.08 52.03
CA ARG A 319 -24.51 -16.97 51.82
C ARG A 319 -25.71 -16.13 51.42
N ILE A 320 -26.05 -16.14 50.13
CA ILE A 320 -27.02 -15.21 49.53
C ILE A 320 -28.24 -15.99 49.01
N LEU A 321 -29.44 -15.50 49.28
CA LEU A 321 -30.67 -16.13 48.79
C LEU A 321 -30.78 -16.01 47.27
N THR A 322 -31.44 -16.97 46.62
CA THR A 322 -31.65 -16.97 45.17
C THR A 322 -32.31 -15.67 44.68
N ALA A 323 -33.30 -15.16 45.42
CA ALA A 323 -34.00 -13.92 45.07
C ALA A 323 -33.09 -12.69 45.14
N ASP A 324 -32.22 -12.63 46.15
CA ASP A 324 -31.29 -11.52 46.34
C ASP A 324 -30.21 -11.52 45.26
N ILE A 325 -29.69 -12.70 44.88
CA ILE A 325 -28.75 -12.83 43.75
C ILE A 325 -29.40 -12.35 42.45
N GLN A 326 -30.65 -12.75 42.19
CA GLN A 326 -31.38 -12.30 41.00
C GLN A 326 -31.57 -10.78 41.00
N GLN A 327 -31.85 -10.19 42.16
CA GLN A 327 -32.02 -8.75 42.29
C GLN A 327 -30.69 -8.00 42.08
N THR A 328 -29.59 -8.48 42.66
CA THR A 328 -28.25 -7.90 42.45
C THR A 328 -27.86 -7.98 40.97
N LEU A 329 -28.02 -9.13 40.33
CA LEU A 329 -27.76 -9.28 38.89
C LEU A 329 -28.64 -8.35 38.06
N ARG A 330 -29.92 -8.18 38.42
CA ARG A 330 -30.82 -7.25 37.73
C ARG A 330 -30.30 -5.82 37.77
N VAL A 331 -29.92 -5.34 38.95
CA VAL A 331 -29.38 -3.99 39.13
C VAL A 331 -28.11 -3.79 38.30
N VAL A 332 -27.21 -4.79 38.30
CA VAL A 332 -25.96 -4.74 37.52
C VAL A 332 -26.25 -4.76 36.01
N TYR A 333 -27.15 -5.62 35.55
CA TYR A 333 -27.53 -5.70 34.14
C TYR A 333 -28.22 -4.42 33.65
N ASP A 334 -29.18 -3.90 34.41
CA ASP A 334 -29.90 -2.66 34.07
C ASP A 334 -28.91 -1.48 34.00
N ARG A 335 -27.98 -1.38 34.95
CA ARG A 335 -26.93 -0.32 34.95
C ARG A 335 -26.00 -0.43 33.74
N LEU A 336 -25.65 -1.64 33.32
CA LEU A 336 -24.74 -1.89 32.20
C LEU A 336 -25.45 -1.99 30.84
N GLY A 337 -26.78 -1.83 30.79
CA GLY A 337 -27.58 -1.93 29.58
C GLY A 337 -27.63 -3.34 28.97
N VAL A 338 -27.55 -4.37 29.81
CA VAL A 338 -27.55 -5.78 29.39
C VAL A 338 -28.97 -6.31 29.34
N ASP A 339 -29.46 -6.58 28.13
CA ASP A 339 -30.78 -7.21 27.91
C ASP A 339 -30.72 -8.73 28.15
N LYS A 340 -30.58 -9.12 29.43
CA LYS A 340 -30.58 -10.52 29.88
C LYS A 340 -31.46 -10.65 31.12
N SER A 341 -32.33 -11.67 31.14
CA SER A 341 -33.13 -11.99 32.33
C SER A 341 -32.24 -12.60 33.43
N PRO A 342 -32.18 -12.01 34.64
CA PRO A 342 -31.25 -12.44 35.69
C PRO A 342 -31.62 -13.80 36.27
N LYS A 343 -30.67 -14.75 36.21
CA LYS A 343 -30.80 -16.07 36.86
C LYS A 343 -29.69 -16.22 37.89
N ALA A 344 -30.01 -16.74 39.08
CA ALA A 344 -28.98 -16.94 40.11
C ALA A 344 -27.84 -17.87 39.63
N ALA A 345 -28.13 -18.78 38.70
CA ALA A 345 -27.12 -19.64 38.08
C ALA A 345 -26.12 -18.88 37.19
N ASP A 346 -26.44 -17.67 36.71
CA ASP A 346 -25.50 -16.81 35.96
C ASP A 346 -24.27 -16.45 36.81
N LEU A 347 -24.38 -16.53 38.14
CA LEU A 347 -23.28 -16.26 39.05
C LEU A 347 -22.11 -17.26 38.89
N ASN A 348 -22.37 -18.46 38.35
CA ASN A 348 -21.32 -19.44 37.99
C ASN A 348 -20.34 -18.92 36.92
N GLU A 349 -20.70 -17.89 36.16
CA GLU A 349 -19.79 -17.29 35.17
C GLU A 349 -18.68 -16.46 35.85
N PHE A 350 -18.85 -16.10 37.12
CA PHE A 350 -17.98 -15.16 37.84
C PHE A 350 -17.46 -15.70 39.18
N PHE A 351 -18.18 -16.64 39.81
CA PHE A 351 -17.83 -17.19 41.11
C PHE A 351 -17.99 -18.71 41.12
N GLU A 352 -17.20 -19.37 41.97
CA GLU A 352 -17.46 -20.74 42.38
C GLU A 352 -18.53 -20.73 43.47
N ILE A 353 -19.72 -21.28 43.16
CA ILE A 353 -20.89 -21.22 44.04
C ILE A 353 -21.35 -22.63 44.44
N HIS A 354 -21.85 -22.76 45.67
CA HIS A 354 -22.40 -24.02 46.17
C HIS A 354 -23.84 -23.85 46.66
N PRO A 355 -24.80 -24.70 46.24
CA PRO A 355 -26.17 -24.62 46.71
C PRO A 355 -26.27 -24.85 48.23
N VAL A 356 -27.00 -23.98 48.94
CA VAL A 356 -27.24 -24.11 50.38
C VAL A 356 -28.67 -23.75 50.75
N LYS A 357 -29.11 -24.24 51.92
CA LYS A 357 -30.38 -23.85 52.55
C LYS A 357 -30.11 -22.79 53.62
N ILE A 358 -30.63 -21.58 53.42
CA ILE A 358 -30.42 -20.44 54.33
C ILE A 358 -31.65 -20.32 55.25
N PRO A 359 -31.48 -20.29 56.59
CA PRO A 359 -32.56 -20.04 57.54
C PRO A 359 -33.11 -18.63 57.36
N THR A 360 -34.43 -18.48 57.27
CA THR A 360 -35.14 -17.20 57.25
C THR A 360 -36.29 -17.24 58.26
N ALA A 361 -36.87 -16.08 58.58
CA ALA A 361 -38.03 -16.00 59.48
C ALA A 361 -39.23 -16.87 59.03
N ASN A 362 -39.33 -17.16 57.73
CA ASN A 362 -40.40 -17.96 57.13
C ASN A 362 -39.93 -19.39 56.74
N GLY A 363 -38.90 -19.93 57.41
CA GLY A 363 -38.34 -21.26 57.14
C GLY A 363 -37.04 -21.24 56.34
N ARG A 364 -36.63 -22.41 55.79
CA ARG A 364 -35.37 -22.54 55.02
C ARG A 364 -35.60 -22.29 53.53
N LYS A 365 -34.93 -21.29 52.97
CA LYS A 365 -34.99 -20.93 51.55
C LYS A 365 -33.72 -21.36 50.80
N ASN A 366 -33.82 -21.47 49.48
CA ASN A 366 -32.68 -21.78 48.62
C ASN A 366 -31.77 -20.55 48.47
N GLY A 367 -30.46 -20.79 48.46
CA GLY A 367 -29.44 -19.79 48.20
C GLY A 367 -28.14 -20.45 47.74
N PHE A 368 -27.11 -19.63 47.58
CA PHE A 368 -25.77 -20.06 47.23
C PHE A 368 -24.75 -19.53 48.24
N GLU A 369 -23.76 -20.36 48.55
CA GLU A 369 -22.54 -20.00 49.27
C GLU A 369 -21.43 -19.73 48.26
N ILE A 370 -20.75 -18.58 48.39
CA ILE A 370 -19.63 -18.20 47.52
C ILE A 370 -18.35 -18.83 48.06
N ARG A 371 -17.72 -19.70 47.29
CA ARG A 371 -16.52 -20.45 47.71
C ARG A 371 -15.23 -19.98 47.05
N GLY A 372 -15.34 -19.32 45.89
CA GLY A 372 -14.19 -18.85 45.14
C GLY A 372 -14.59 -17.83 44.07
N ILE A 373 -13.58 -17.20 43.47
CA ILE A 373 -13.69 -16.22 42.39
C ILE A 373 -13.07 -16.84 41.13
N LEU A 374 -13.73 -16.67 39.97
CA LEU A 374 -13.28 -17.19 38.67
C LEU A 374 -12.68 -16.09 37.78
#